data_AF-A0A1R2BSI4-F1
#
_entry.id   AF-A0A1R2BSI4-F1
#
_cell.length_a   1.000
_cell.length_b   1.000
_cell.length_c   1.000
_cell.angle_alpha   90.00
_cell.angle_beta   90.00
_cell.angle_gamma   90.00
#
_symmetry.space_group_name_H-M   'P 1'
#
loop_
_entity.id
_entity.type
_entity.pdbx_description
1 polymer ?
#
loop_
_entity_poly.entity_id
_entity_poly.type
_entity_poly.pdbx_seq_one_letter_code
_entity_poly.pdbx_strand_id
1 'polypeptide(L)'
;MWNQKASSKRIRDQDIMREHIIHREKLSRMSARIDNAPPQNMTHVKINLKGQLIKQSRKDSINTSNKILVKKLMKVSSRTSSAHRPRKAALSLNASRKFDEISRITTENFRILNKIKGSKPYYSSERLKKEYRNSRNLKNMISQNAGRVPKIVNFPQGDLNLSNLEITSVKSLNAGTRYDKFLFGL
;
A
#
# COMPACT_ATOMS: atom_id res chain seq x y z
N MET A 1 -4.19 10.02 -52.65
CA MET A 1 -3.24 9.03 -53.23
C MET A 1 -2.80 8.08 -52.13
N TRP A 2 -3.20 6.81 -52.22
CA TRP A 2 -2.84 5.78 -51.25
C TRP A 2 -1.41 5.29 -51.54
N ASN A 3 -0.44 5.76 -50.76
CA ASN A 3 0.97 5.36 -50.90
C ASN A 3 1.22 4.06 -50.14
N GLN A 4 0.60 2.97 -50.61
CA GLN A 4 0.82 1.65 -50.05
C GLN A 4 2.06 1.04 -50.73
N LYS A 5 3.25 1.54 -50.37
CA LYS A 5 4.50 0.87 -50.76
C LYS A 5 4.51 -0.51 -50.10
N ALA A 6 4.33 -1.56 -50.89
CA ALA A 6 4.56 -2.93 -50.46
C ALA A 6 6.06 -3.09 -50.16
N SER A 7 6.48 -2.65 -48.98
CA SER A 7 7.85 -2.83 -48.52
C SER A 7 8.08 -4.29 -48.13
N SER A 8 9.21 -4.85 -48.56
CA SER A 8 9.68 -6.17 -48.13
C SER A 8 9.61 -6.26 -46.60
N LYS A 9 9.25 -7.43 -46.05
CA LYS A 9 9.13 -7.66 -44.59
C LYS A 9 10.33 -7.08 -43.83
N ARG A 10 11.54 -7.23 -44.38
CA ARG A 10 12.79 -6.68 -43.81
C ARG A 10 12.78 -5.16 -43.65
N ILE A 11 12.28 -4.42 -44.65
CA ILE A 11 12.21 -2.95 -44.61
C ILE A 11 11.20 -2.51 -43.54
N ARG A 12 10.05 -3.19 -43.46
CA ARG A 12 9.06 -2.95 -42.41
C ARG A 12 9.63 -3.20 -41.02
N ASP A 13 10.37 -4.29 -40.83
CA ASP A 13 11.00 -4.63 -39.54
C ASP A 13 12.07 -3.59 -39.16
N GLN A 14 12.86 -3.11 -40.13
CA GLN A 14 13.84 -2.02 -39.92
C GLN A 14 13.16 -0.70 -39.54
N ASP A 15 12.07 -0.34 -40.22
CA ASP A 15 11.33 0.89 -39.91
C ASP A 15 10.70 0.81 -38.52
N ILE A 16 10.13 -0.34 -38.13
CA ILE A 16 9.62 -0.56 -36.77
C ILE A 16 10.74 -0.41 -35.72
N MET A 17 11.95 -0.92 -35.99
CA MET A 17 13.09 -0.76 -35.09
C MET A 17 13.54 0.70 -34.99
N ARG A 18 13.63 1.42 -36.11
CA ARG A 18 13.97 2.85 -36.11
C ARG A 18 12.97 3.67 -35.30
N GLU A 19 11.67 3.46 -35.54
CA GLU A 19 10.62 4.13 -34.76
C GLU A 19 10.71 3.77 -33.28
N HIS A 20 11.04 2.53 -32.93
CA HIS A 20 11.24 2.13 -31.54
C HIS A 20 12.43 2.85 -30.88
N ILE A 21 13.57 2.92 -31.58
CA ILE A 21 14.78 3.60 -31.08
C ILE A 21 14.51 5.09 -30.89
N ILE A 22 13.93 5.75 -31.90
CA ILE A 22 13.55 7.17 -31.84
C ILE A 22 12.57 7.42 -30.69
N HIS A 23 11.57 6.55 -30.52
CA HIS A 23 10.61 6.64 -29.42
C HIS A 23 11.29 6.46 -28.06
N ARG A 24 12.22 5.51 -27.92
CA ARG A 24 13.01 5.30 -26.68
C ARG A 24 13.87 6.52 -26.35
N GLU A 25 14.53 7.12 -27.34
CA GLU A 25 15.30 8.35 -27.15
C GLU A 25 14.42 9.55 -26.77
N LYS A 26 13.24 9.67 -27.39
CA LYS A 26 12.27 10.71 -27.03
C LYS A 26 11.83 10.53 -25.58
N LEU A 27 11.48 9.30 -25.17
CA LEU A 27 11.12 8.99 -23.80
C LEU A 27 12.25 9.26 -22.80
N SER A 28 13.51 8.99 -23.17
CA SER A 28 14.65 9.24 -22.27
C SER A 28 14.95 10.73 -22.10
N ARG A 29 14.67 11.55 -23.12
CA ARG A 29 14.86 13.02 -23.09
C ARG A 29 13.65 13.77 -22.51
N MET A 30 12.48 13.13 -22.42
CA MET A 30 11.29 13.74 -21.83
C MET A 30 11.46 13.90 -20.32
N SER A 31 11.51 15.14 -19.85
CA SER A 31 11.41 15.47 -18.43
C SER A 31 9.95 15.52 -17.99
N ALA A 32 9.68 15.16 -16.73
CA ALA A 32 8.36 15.37 -16.15
C ALA A 32 8.03 16.87 -16.11
N ARG A 33 6.83 17.26 -16.57
CA ARG A 33 6.34 18.65 -16.50
C ARG A 33 5.88 19.05 -15.10
N ILE A 34 5.56 18.05 -14.28
CA ILE A 34 5.12 18.21 -12.90
C ILE A 34 6.22 17.73 -11.97
N ASP A 35 6.29 18.35 -10.80
CA ASP A 35 7.14 17.87 -9.73
C ASP A 35 6.61 16.51 -9.24
N ASN A 36 7.46 15.49 -9.33
CA ASN A 36 7.20 14.15 -8.86
C ASN A 36 7.97 13.85 -7.55
N ALA A 37 8.63 14.85 -6.96
CA ALA A 37 9.30 14.69 -5.69
C ALA A 37 8.28 14.32 -4.59
N PRO A 38 8.65 13.45 -3.65
CA PRO A 38 7.79 13.15 -2.52
C PRO A 38 7.54 14.44 -1.72
N PRO A 39 6.31 14.65 -1.21
CA PRO A 39 6.00 15.82 -0.40
C PRO A 39 6.88 15.85 0.86
N GLN A 40 7.15 17.06 1.37
CA GLN A 40 7.96 17.21 2.58
C GLN A 40 7.33 16.48 3.76
N ASN A 41 8.17 15.77 4.51
CA ASN A 41 7.76 15.06 5.71
C ASN A 41 7.33 16.02 6.81
N MET A 42 6.02 16.20 6.97
CA MET A 42 5.44 17.00 8.05
C MET A 42 5.44 16.24 9.38
N THR A 43 6.12 16.77 10.40
CA THR A 43 6.23 16.14 11.73
C THR A 43 4.89 15.97 12.42
N HIS A 44 3.99 16.95 12.28
CA HIS A 44 2.64 16.90 12.86
C HIS A 44 1.72 15.87 12.22
N VAL A 45 2.00 15.43 10.98
CA VAL A 45 1.29 14.31 10.33
C VAL A 45 1.77 12.97 10.90
N LYS A 46 3.06 12.87 11.25
CA LYS A 46 3.65 11.66 11.84
C LYS A 46 3.34 11.51 13.32
N ILE A 47 3.25 12.62 14.06
CA ILE A 47 3.18 12.61 15.52
C ILE A 47 2.03 13.50 16.01
N ASN A 48 1.06 12.88 16.68
CA ASN A 48 -0.01 13.60 17.37
C ASN A 48 0.45 14.06 18.77
N LEU A 49 1.20 15.16 18.83
CA LEU A 49 1.72 15.74 20.07
C LEU A 49 0.61 16.13 21.06
N LYS A 50 -0.48 16.71 20.57
CA LYS A 50 -1.64 17.07 21.41
C LYS A 50 -2.25 15.83 22.06
N GLY A 51 -2.40 14.75 21.30
CA GLY A 51 -2.90 13.47 21.81
C GLY A 51 -1.97 12.87 22.87
N GLN A 52 -0.66 12.96 22.68
CA GLN A 52 0.32 12.51 23.69
C GLN A 52 0.23 13.35 24.97
N LEU A 53 0.14 14.67 24.85
CA LEU A 53 0.00 15.57 25.99
C LEU A 53 -1.28 15.28 26.80
N ILE A 54 -2.42 15.09 26.14
CA ILE A 54 -3.68 14.74 26.80
C ILE A 54 -3.56 13.39 27.53
N LYS A 55 -2.93 12.39 26.88
CA LYS A 55 -2.68 11.08 27.52
C LYS A 55 -1.79 11.22 28.75
N GLN A 56 -0.76 12.07 28.68
CA GLN A 56 0.14 12.30 29.80
C GLN A 56 -0.58 13.00 30.96
N SER A 57 -1.29 14.09 30.69
CA SER A 57 -2.10 14.80 31.70
C SER A 57 -3.12 13.88 32.37
N ARG A 58 -3.80 13.01 31.60
CA ARG A 58 -4.72 12.01 32.16
C ARG A 58 -4.00 11.00 33.07
N LYS A 59 -2.82 10.51 32.67
CA LYS A 59 -2.01 9.60 33.51
C LYS A 59 -1.57 10.29 34.80
N ASP A 60 -1.17 11.55 34.74
CA ASP A 60 -0.72 12.30 35.91
C ASP A 60 -1.87 12.56 36.90
N SER A 61 -3.07 12.84 36.38
CA SER A 61 -4.30 12.94 37.18
C SER A 61 -4.63 11.60 37.87
N ILE A 62 -4.60 10.49 37.14
CA ILE A 62 -4.83 9.14 37.70
C ILE A 62 -3.80 8.82 38.78
N ASN A 63 -2.52 9.09 38.53
CA ASN A 63 -1.44 8.83 39.48
C ASN A 63 -1.60 9.65 40.76
N THR A 64 -2.02 10.91 40.64
CA THR A 64 -2.30 11.77 41.80
C THR A 64 -3.47 11.23 42.62
N SER A 65 -4.56 10.85 41.96
CA SER A 65 -5.72 10.20 42.60
C SER A 65 -5.35 8.89 43.30
N ASN A 66 -4.52 8.06 42.66
CA ASN A 66 -4.02 6.81 43.25
C ASN A 66 -3.16 7.07 44.50
N LYS A 67 -2.27 8.07 44.47
CA LYS A 67 -1.48 8.48 45.65
C LYS A 67 -2.38 8.91 46.80
N ILE A 68 -3.42 9.71 46.50
CA ILE A 68 -4.41 10.14 47.51
C ILE A 68 -5.18 8.94 48.08
N LEU A 69 -5.61 8.01 47.22
CA LEU A 69 -6.32 6.81 47.63
C LEU A 69 -5.45 5.94 48.55
N VAL A 70 -4.21 5.68 48.18
CA VAL A 70 -3.27 4.91 49.01
C VAL A 70 -3.06 5.59 50.36
N LYS A 71 -2.86 6.92 50.39
CA LYS A 71 -2.74 7.67 51.65
C LYS A 71 -3.98 7.52 52.53
N LYS A 72 -5.19 7.56 51.95
CA LYS A 72 -6.45 7.34 52.66
C LYS A 72 -6.57 5.91 53.18
N LEU A 73 -6.24 4.91 52.35
CA LEU A 73 -6.25 3.50 52.72
C LEU A 73 -5.26 3.21 53.85
N MET A 74 -4.05 3.76 53.79
CA MET A 74 -3.07 3.64 54.87
C MET A 74 -3.60 4.23 56.19
N LYS A 75 -4.25 5.40 56.14
CA LYS A 75 -4.86 6.03 57.32
C LYS A 75 -6.02 5.22 57.90
N VAL A 76 -6.81 4.56 57.05
CA VAL A 76 -7.88 3.64 57.48
C VAL A 76 -7.29 2.35 58.05
N SER A 77 -6.28 1.79 57.37
CA SER A 77 -5.60 0.56 57.78
C SER A 77 -4.85 0.70 59.10
N SER A 78 -4.27 1.88 59.37
CA SER A 78 -3.59 2.15 60.64
C SER A 78 -4.57 2.42 61.79
N ARG A 79 -5.83 2.77 61.50
CA ARG A 79 -6.91 2.79 62.49
C ARG A 79 -7.42 1.37 62.70
N THR A 80 -6.80 0.63 63.61
CA THR A 80 -7.38 -0.62 64.12
C THR A 80 -8.62 -0.29 64.96
N SER A 81 -9.81 -0.41 64.38
CA SER A 81 -11.03 -0.44 65.20
C SER A 81 -11.11 -1.79 65.90
N SER A 82 -11.04 -1.79 67.23
CA SER A 82 -11.26 -2.99 68.07
C SER A 82 -12.63 -3.66 67.84
N ALA A 83 -13.52 -3.01 67.07
CA ALA A 83 -14.90 -3.42 66.86
C ALA A 83 -15.13 -4.36 65.66
N HIS A 84 -14.18 -4.55 64.73
CA HIS A 84 -14.41 -5.36 63.53
C HIS A 84 -13.74 -6.72 63.59
N ARG A 85 -14.37 -7.67 64.29
CA ARG A 85 -14.09 -9.09 64.04
C ARG A 85 -14.48 -9.38 62.58
N PRO A 86 -13.62 -10.02 61.76
CA PRO A 86 -13.99 -10.37 60.40
C PRO A 86 -15.16 -11.36 60.47
N ARG A 87 -16.37 -10.88 60.22
CA ARG A 87 -17.49 -11.77 59.92
C ARG A 87 -17.07 -12.51 58.66
N LYS A 88 -17.03 -13.85 58.72
CA LYS A 88 -16.77 -14.69 57.56
C LYS A 88 -17.58 -14.13 56.39
N ALA A 89 -16.90 -13.71 55.33
CA ALA A 89 -17.56 -13.14 54.16
C ALA A 89 -18.67 -14.11 53.76
N ALA A 90 -19.93 -13.66 53.82
CA ALA A 90 -21.04 -14.48 53.41
C ALA A 90 -20.77 -14.89 51.96
N LEU A 91 -20.50 -16.19 51.75
CA LEU A 91 -20.42 -16.75 50.42
C LEU A 91 -21.71 -16.33 49.71
N SER A 92 -21.59 -15.71 48.54
CA SER A 92 -22.76 -15.35 47.76
C SER A 92 -23.66 -16.58 47.68
N LEU A 93 -24.95 -16.44 48.00
CA LEU A 93 -25.95 -17.51 47.85
C LEU A 93 -25.89 -18.17 46.45
N ASN A 94 -25.37 -17.45 45.46
CA ASN A 94 -25.23 -17.89 44.07
C ASN A 94 -23.83 -18.39 43.71
N ALA A 95 -22.92 -18.60 44.68
CA ALA A 95 -21.54 -19.01 44.40
C ALA A 95 -21.46 -20.35 43.65
N SER A 96 -22.29 -21.33 44.02
CA SER A 96 -22.38 -22.62 43.33
C SER A 96 -22.85 -22.43 41.88
N ARG A 97 -23.97 -21.72 41.67
CA ARG A 97 -24.50 -21.44 40.34
C ARG A 97 -23.49 -20.70 39.45
N LYS A 98 -22.74 -19.76 40.03
CA LYS A 98 -21.68 -19.04 39.33
C LYS A 98 -20.53 -19.98 38.92
N PHE A 99 -20.12 -20.89 39.80
CA PHE A 99 -19.10 -21.89 39.50
C PHE A 99 -19.57 -22.84 38.37
N ASP A 100 -20.81 -23.31 38.43
CA ASP A 100 -21.41 -24.18 37.42
C ASP A 100 -21.46 -23.48 36.04
N GLU A 101 -21.87 -22.21 36.02
CA GLU A 101 -21.91 -21.42 34.77
C GLU A 101 -20.49 -21.18 34.21
N ILE A 102 -19.50 -20.90 35.07
CA ILE A 102 -18.10 -20.77 34.64
C ILE A 102 -17.60 -22.09 34.03
N SER A 103 -17.92 -23.23 34.66
CA SER A 103 -17.54 -24.55 34.15
C SER A 103 -18.17 -24.84 32.78
N ARG A 104 -19.47 -24.52 32.62
CA ARG A 104 -20.21 -24.63 31.36
C ARG A 104 -19.63 -23.74 30.26
N ILE A 105 -19.33 -22.47 30.56
CA ILE A 105 -18.72 -21.55 29.59
C ILE A 105 -17.33 -22.05 29.18
N THR A 106 -16.54 -22.53 30.14
CA THR A 106 -15.17 -23.00 29.88
C THR A 106 -15.16 -24.23 28.97
N THR A 107 -16.06 -25.17 29.23
CA THR A 107 -16.21 -26.39 28.41
C THR A 107 -16.69 -26.06 26.99
N GLU A 108 -17.66 -25.16 26.81
CA GLU A 108 -18.12 -24.74 25.49
C GLU A 108 -17.04 -23.97 24.72
N ASN A 109 -16.29 -23.08 25.39
CA ASN A 109 -15.15 -22.39 24.78
C ASN A 109 -14.09 -23.37 24.28
N PHE A 110 -13.80 -24.42 25.04
CA PHE A 110 -12.87 -25.46 24.61
C PHE A 110 -13.39 -26.23 23.39
N ARG A 111 -14.70 -26.52 23.35
CA ARG A 111 -15.35 -27.16 22.19
C ARG A 111 -15.25 -26.30 20.93
N ILE A 112 -15.52 -25.00 21.04
CA ILE A 112 -15.40 -24.05 19.93
C ILE A 112 -13.95 -23.94 19.48
N LEU A 113 -13.01 -23.85 20.41
CA LEU A 113 -11.58 -23.77 20.09
C LEU A 113 -11.11 -24.99 19.29
N ASN A 114 -11.52 -26.20 19.68
CA ASN A 114 -11.18 -27.42 18.95
C ASN A 114 -11.79 -27.44 17.55
N LYS A 115 -13.00 -26.92 17.38
CA LYS A 115 -13.61 -26.75 16.05
C LYS A 115 -12.82 -25.76 15.19
N ILE A 116 -12.41 -24.62 15.74
CA ILE A 116 -11.62 -23.61 15.02
C ILE A 116 -10.26 -24.20 14.62
N LYS A 117 -9.57 -24.88 15.55
CA LYS A 117 -8.26 -25.49 15.29
C LYS A 117 -8.32 -26.65 14.30
N GLY A 118 -9.38 -27.46 14.35
CA GLY A 118 -9.59 -28.59 13.44
C GLY A 118 -10.16 -28.20 12.09
N SER A 119 -10.71 -26.99 11.96
CA SER A 119 -11.25 -26.49 10.70
C SER A 119 -10.12 -26.21 9.71
N LYS A 120 -10.24 -26.76 8.50
CA LYS A 120 -9.29 -26.51 7.42
C LYS A 120 -9.47 -25.07 6.92
N PRO A 121 -8.38 -24.33 6.66
CA PRO A 121 -8.50 -23.00 6.07
C PRO A 121 -9.11 -23.11 4.67
N TYR A 122 -10.11 -22.27 4.38
CA TYR A 122 -10.78 -22.23 3.07
C TYR A 122 -9.81 -21.84 1.94
N TYR A 123 -8.83 -20.98 2.24
CA TYR A 123 -7.81 -20.56 1.30
C TYR A 123 -6.49 -21.29 1.54
N SER A 124 -5.96 -21.93 0.50
CA SER A 124 -4.60 -22.48 0.50
C SER A 124 -3.61 -21.40 0.06
N SER A 125 -2.65 -21.08 0.94
CA SER A 125 -1.58 -20.12 0.66
C SER A 125 -0.73 -20.54 -0.54
N GLU A 126 -0.54 -21.85 -0.73
CA GLU A 126 0.21 -22.40 -1.86
C GLU A 126 -0.55 -22.22 -3.18
N ARG A 127 -1.87 -22.48 -3.17
CA ARG A 127 -2.73 -22.24 -4.34
C ARG A 127 -2.72 -20.77 -4.74
N LEU A 128 -2.88 -19.86 -3.78
CA LEU A 128 -2.85 -18.41 -4.04
C LEU A 128 -1.51 -17.95 -4.61
N LYS A 129 -0.39 -18.48 -4.11
CA LYS A 129 0.94 -18.19 -4.68
C LYS A 129 1.06 -18.68 -6.13
N LYS A 130 0.54 -19.86 -6.44
CA LYS A 130 0.54 -20.41 -7.80
C LYS A 130 -0.32 -19.57 -8.74
N GLU A 131 -1.53 -19.19 -8.32
CA GLU A 131 -2.43 -18.33 -9.08
C GLU A 131 -1.82 -16.94 -9.33
N TYR A 132 -1.18 -16.35 -8.32
CA TYR A 132 -0.47 -15.08 -8.47
C TYR A 132 0.66 -15.16 -9.50
N ARG A 133 1.50 -16.21 -9.44
CA ARG A 133 2.56 -16.44 -10.43
C ARG A 133 1.99 -16.58 -11.84
N ASN A 134 0.91 -17.34 -12.00
CA ASN A 134 0.25 -17.52 -13.28
C ASN A 134 -0.32 -16.20 -13.83
N SER A 135 -1.06 -15.46 -13.01
CA SER A 135 -1.62 -14.15 -13.37
C SER A 135 -0.52 -13.16 -13.77
N ARG A 136 0.58 -13.12 -13.02
CA ARG A 136 1.74 -12.28 -13.34
C ARG A 136 2.38 -12.67 -14.67
N ASN A 137 2.54 -13.98 -14.92
CA ASN A 137 3.08 -14.47 -16.19
C ASN A 137 2.16 -14.10 -17.36
N LEU A 138 0.85 -14.30 -17.21
CA LEU A 138 -0.13 -13.95 -18.24
C LEU A 138 -0.15 -12.44 -18.50
N LYS A 139 -0.10 -11.62 -17.45
CA LYS A 139 0.05 -10.17 -17.56
C LYS A 139 1.30 -9.80 -18.34
N ASN A 140 2.43 -10.44 -18.05
CA ASN A 140 3.68 -10.22 -18.77
C ASN A 140 3.57 -10.62 -20.25
N MET A 141 2.95 -11.76 -20.56
CA MET A 141 2.72 -12.21 -21.94
C MET A 141 1.80 -11.26 -22.71
N ILE A 142 0.69 -10.84 -22.10
CA ILE A 142 -0.24 -9.88 -22.70
C ILE A 142 0.44 -8.53 -22.92
N SER A 143 1.20 -8.04 -21.94
CA SER A 143 1.96 -6.78 -22.09
C SER A 143 3.03 -6.85 -23.18
N GLN A 144 3.58 -8.04 -23.45
CA GLN A 144 4.56 -8.26 -24.51
C GLN A 144 3.90 -8.44 -25.89
N ASN A 145 2.65 -8.91 -25.94
CA ASN A 145 1.89 -9.05 -27.19
C ASN A 145 1.14 -7.78 -27.61
N ALA A 146 0.98 -6.79 -26.72
CA ALA A 146 0.31 -5.53 -27.04
C ALA A 146 1.12 -4.61 -27.99
N GLY A 147 2.37 -4.96 -28.32
CA GLY A 147 3.19 -4.24 -29.29
C GLY A 147 4.10 -5.19 -30.07
N ARG A 148 3.95 -5.22 -31.39
CA ARG A 148 4.79 -5.93 -32.36
C ARG A 148 6.23 -5.40 -32.37
N VAL A 149 6.99 -5.61 -31.30
CA VAL A 149 8.46 -5.47 -31.34
C VAL A 149 9.04 -6.83 -31.00
N PRO A 150 9.60 -7.56 -31.99
CA PRO A 150 10.25 -8.84 -31.70
C PRO A 150 11.36 -8.62 -30.68
N LYS A 151 11.49 -9.54 -29.72
CA LYS A 151 12.64 -9.56 -28.81
C LYS A 151 13.89 -9.71 -29.66
N ILE A 152 14.66 -8.63 -29.76
CA ILE A 152 15.99 -8.69 -30.31
C ILE A 152 16.84 -9.47 -29.30
N VAL A 153 17.01 -10.76 -29.54
CA VAL A 153 18.08 -11.55 -28.93
C VAL A 153 19.38 -11.10 -29.60
N ASN A 154 20.18 -10.36 -28.85
CA ASN A 154 21.61 -10.05 -29.11
C ASN A 154 21.96 -9.56 -30.53
N PHE A 155 21.97 -8.23 -30.75
CA PHE A 155 22.87 -7.65 -31.76
C PHE A 155 24.17 -7.18 -31.09
N PRO A 156 25.35 -7.48 -31.66
CA PRO A 156 26.61 -6.92 -31.20
C PRO A 156 26.58 -5.40 -31.34
N GLN A 157 27.02 -4.69 -30.30
CA GLN A 157 27.05 -3.23 -30.17
C GLN A 157 28.06 -2.53 -31.11
N GLY A 158 28.40 -3.13 -32.26
CA GLY A 158 29.51 -2.71 -33.11
C GLY A 158 29.21 -1.64 -34.14
N ASP A 159 28.07 -1.69 -34.85
CA ASP A 159 28.01 -1.07 -36.18
C ASP A 159 26.86 -0.07 -36.41
N LEU A 160 26.35 0.58 -35.37
CA LEU A 160 25.48 1.74 -35.54
C LEU A 160 26.21 3.01 -35.12
N ASN A 161 27.11 3.45 -36.00
CA ASN A 161 27.74 4.76 -35.91
C ASN A 161 26.66 5.83 -36.11
N LEU A 162 26.16 6.39 -35.00
CA LEU A 162 25.15 7.46 -34.93
C LEU A 162 25.64 8.80 -35.53
N SER A 163 26.89 8.88 -35.99
CA SER A 163 27.51 10.07 -36.58
C SER A 163 27.11 10.34 -38.03
N ASN A 164 26.52 9.37 -38.74
CA ASN A 164 26.30 9.47 -40.20
C ASN A 164 24.83 9.68 -40.60
N LEU A 165 23.94 9.89 -39.63
CA LEU A 165 22.61 10.41 -39.91
C LEU A 165 22.74 11.93 -40.00
N GLU A 166 22.92 12.45 -41.22
CA GLU A 166 22.72 13.85 -41.49
C GLU A 166 21.33 14.25 -40.97
N ILE A 167 21.31 14.98 -39.86
CA ILE A 167 20.14 15.69 -39.41
C ILE A 167 19.95 16.80 -40.43
N THR A 168 19.23 16.51 -41.52
CA THR A 168 18.71 17.56 -42.39
C THR A 168 17.81 18.42 -41.52
N SER A 169 18.37 19.56 -41.12
CA SER A 169 17.72 20.64 -40.41
C SER A 169 16.34 20.88 -41.00
N VAL A 170 15.28 20.65 -40.22
CA VAL A 170 13.93 21.09 -40.58
C VAL A 170 13.86 22.61 -40.33
N LYS A 171 14.63 23.36 -41.13
CA LYS A 171 14.48 24.80 -41.34
C LYS A 171 13.68 25.01 -42.63
N SER A 172 12.40 24.65 -42.60
CA SER A 172 11.37 25.23 -43.47
C SER A 172 10.07 24.46 -43.24
N LEU A 173 9.18 25.03 -42.44
CA LEU A 173 7.71 24.94 -42.55
C LEU A 173 7.09 25.77 -41.40
N ASN A 174 7.58 27.01 -41.23
CA ASN A 174 6.76 28.08 -40.66
C ASN A 174 6.09 28.77 -41.83
N ALA A 175 4.98 28.19 -42.30
CA ALA A 175 4.05 28.84 -43.20
C ALA A 175 2.64 28.47 -42.74
N GLY A 176 1.86 29.45 -42.30
CA GLY A 176 0.44 29.27 -42.03
C GLY A 176 -0.03 29.64 -40.63
N THR A 177 0.25 30.87 -40.20
CA THR A 177 -0.66 31.59 -39.31
C THR A 177 -2.04 31.67 -39.97
N ARG A 178 -3.02 30.88 -39.51
CA ARG A 178 -4.45 31.21 -39.66
C ARG A 178 -5.35 30.31 -38.79
N TYR A 179 -5.55 30.69 -37.53
CA TYR A 179 -6.82 30.49 -36.83
C TYR A 179 -7.02 31.69 -35.91
N ASP A 180 -7.55 32.74 -36.53
CA ASP A 180 -8.20 33.83 -35.83
C ASP A 180 -9.70 33.54 -35.83
N LYS A 181 -10.36 33.82 -34.71
CA LYS A 181 -11.82 33.84 -34.47
C LYS A 181 -12.53 32.49 -34.23
N PHE A 182 -12.56 32.09 -32.96
CA PHE A 182 -13.80 31.60 -32.34
C PHE A 182 -14.17 32.56 -31.20
N LEU A 183 -15.18 33.38 -31.48
CA LEU A 183 -15.93 34.16 -30.50
C LEU A 183 -16.59 33.19 -29.52
N PHE A 184 -16.24 33.28 -28.24
CA PHE A 184 -17.06 32.77 -27.16
C PHE A 184 -18.27 33.70 -27.01
N GLY A 185 -19.46 33.19 -27.32
CA GLY A 185 -20.71 33.77 -26.86
C GLY A 185 -21.04 33.24 -25.47
N LEU A 186 -21.06 34.16 -24.50
CA LEU A 186 -21.92 34.15 -23.32
C LEU A 186 -22.55 35.54 -23.22
#